data_AF-A0A962QSU7-F1
#
_entry.id   AF-A0A962QSU7-F1
#
_cell.length_a   1.000
_cell.length_b   1.000
_cell.length_c   1.000
_cell.angle_alpha   90.00
_cell.angle_beta   90.00
_cell.angle_gamma   90.00
#
_symmetry.space_group_name_H-M   'P 1'
#
loop_
_entity.id
_entity.type
_entity.pdbx_description
1 polymer ?
#
loop_
_entity_poly.entity_id
_entity_poly.type
_entity_poly.pdbx_seq_one_letter_code
_entity_poly.pdbx_strand_id
1 'polypeptide(L)'
;LKDAAAIETELANGQFMDLLRVNSGDGSTEDGFVLAERMMAGGQGFDASIRNEAGYWTVTMKRKLVSDQKGDVSIEPGKVYNFGFAIHDDFTNARFHHVSLGYKLGLDADAAEVNATAQ
;
A
#
# COMPACT_ATOMS: atom_id res chain seq x y z
N LEU A 1 9.20 21.40 -12.36
CA LEU A 1 8.99 20.55 -11.15
C LEU A 1 8.32 21.42 -10.10
N LYS A 2 7.43 20.86 -9.26
CA LYS A 2 6.86 21.59 -8.11
C LYS A 2 8.01 21.98 -7.17
N ASP A 3 7.88 23.11 -6.48
CA ASP A 3 8.83 23.48 -5.43
C ASP A 3 8.60 22.68 -4.14
N ALA A 4 9.53 22.77 -3.19
CA ALA A 4 9.49 22.01 -1.95
C ALA A 4 8.26 22.35 -1.07
N ALA A 5 7.82 23.62 -1.07
CA ALA A 5 6.67 24.05 -0.27
C ALA A 5 5.36 23.47 -0.83
N ALA A 6 5.23 23.43 -2.15
CA ALA A 6 4.11 22.79 -2.82
C ALA A 6 4.08 21.27 -2.57
N ILE A 7 5.24 20.60 -2.55
CA ILE A 7 5.33 19.15 -2.24
C ILE A 7 4.90 18.87 -0.79
N GLU A 8 5.39 19.64 0.18
CA GLU A 8 4.99 19.48 1.59
C GLU A 8 3.49 19.76 1.79
N THR A 9 2.94 20.74 1.07
CA THR A 9 1.49 21.03 1.11
C THR A 9 0.66 19.85 0.59
N GLU A 10 1.04 19.27 -0.55
CA GLU A 10 0.33 18.12 -1.13
C GLU A 10 0.37 16.91 -0.19
N LEU A 11 1.53 16.69 0.42
CA LEU A 11 1.69 15.61 1.38
C LEU A 11 0.82 15.82 2.63
N ALA A 12 0.82 17.03 3.20
CA ALA A 12 -0.04 17.37 4.34
C ALA A 12 -1.53 17.23 4.00
N ASN A 13 -1.90 17.42 2.73
CA ASN A 13 -3.26 17.26 2.23
C ASN A 13 -3.62 15.80 1.86
N GLY A 14 -2.72 14.83 2.05
CA GLY A 14 -3.01 13.43 1.71
C GLY A 14 -2.88 13.10 0.22
N GLN A 15 -2.24 13.96 -0.59
CA GLN A 15 -2.18 13.84 -2.05
C GLN A 15 -0.99 12.98 -2.51
N PHE A 16 -0.88 11.77 -1.97
CA PHE A 16 0.20 10.82 -2.22
C PHE A 16 -0.35 9.39 -2.32
N MET A 17 0.50 8.43 -2.69
CA MET A 17 0.17 7.01 -2.62
C MET A 17 0.94 6.36 -1.47
N ASP A 18 0.24 5.88 -0.44
CA ASP A 18 0.77 5.00 0.60
C ASP A 18 1.21 3.66 -0.05
N LEU A 19 2.38 3.15 0.34
CA LEU A 19 3.03 2.02 -0.29
C LEU A 19 3.57 1.06 0.77
N LEU A 20 3.00 -0.15 0.78
CA LEU A 20 3.50 -1.29 1.54
C LEU A 20 4.08 -2.35 0.62
N ARG A 21 5.26 -2.89 0.95
CA ARG A 21 5.92 -3.96 0.18
C ARG A 21 6.37 -5.10 1.06
N VAL A 22 6.14 -6.33 0.59
CA VAL A 22 6.71 -7.57 1.17
C VAL A 22 7.66 -8.19 0.16
N ASN A 23 8.89 -8.48 0.57
CA ASN A 23 9.89 -9.13 -0.28
C ASN A 23 9.77 -10.65 -0.15
N SER A 24 9.60 -11.36 -1.27
CA SER A 24 9.43 -12.82 -1.28
C SER A 24 10.70 -13.60 -0.94
N GLY A 25 11.87 -12.98 -1.04
CA GLY A 25 13.16 -13.62 -0.75
C GLY A 25 13.39 -13.88 0.74
N ASP A 26 13.16 -12.87 1.58
CA ASP A 26 13.47 -12.92 3.01
C ASP A 26 12.27 -12.55 3.91
N GLY A 27 11.12 -12.22 3.32
CA GLY A 27 9.93 -11.78 4.06
C GLY A 27 10.03 -10.37 4.63
N SER A 28 11.10 -9.62 4.31
CA SER A 28 11.26 -8.24 4.79
C SER A 28 10.14 -7.33 4.26
N THR A 29 9.78 -6.35 5.09
CA THR A 29 8.72 -5.39 4.82
C THR A 29 9.28 -3.99 4.65
N GLU A 30 8.65 -3.19 3.79
CA GLU A 30 8.93 -1.78 3.64
C GLU A 30 7.63 -0.98 3.61
N ASP A 31 7.67 0.19 4.24
CA ASP A 31 6.53 1.07 4.44
C ASP A 31 6.94 2.51 4.14
N GLY A 32 6.23 3.14 3.22
CA GLY A 32 6.45 4.52 2.82
C GLY A 32 5.40 4.99 1.83
N PHE A 33 5.79 5.89 0.91
CA PHE A 33 4.84 6.54 0.02
C PHE A 33 5.49 7.03 -1.27
N VAL A 34 4.64 7.35 -2.25
CA VAL A 34 5.03 7.98 -3.52
C VAL A 34 4.37 9.36 -3.63
N LEU A 35 5.19 10.38 -3.84
CA LEU A 35 4.75 11.75 -4.16
C LEU A 35 5.62 12.36 -5.27
N ALA A 36 6.67 13.08 -4.90
CA ALA A 36 7.67 13.61 -5.84
C ALA A 36 8.74 12.56 -6.17
N GLU A 37 9.00 11.70 -5.19
CA GLU A 37 9.85 10.52 -5.27
C GLU A 37 9.18 9.37 -4.52
N ARG A 38 9.80 8.19 -4.60
CA ARG A 38 9.37 7.00 -3.86
C ARG A 38 10.21 6.89 -2.60
N MET A 39 9.56 7.02 -1.45
CA MET A 39 10.12 6.77 -0.13
C MET A 39 9.74 5.36 0.31
N MET A 40 10.71 4.55 0.75
CA MET A 40 10.50 3.14 1.16
C MET A 40 10.65 2.92 2.67
N ALA A 41 10.71 4.01 3.44
CA ALA A 41 10.86 3.97 4.89
C ALA A 41 10.13 5.17 5.53
N GLY A 42 9.68 4.97 6.78
CA GLY A 42 9.14 6.04 7.63
C GLY A 42 7.67 5.89 8.03
N GLY A 43 6.91 5.02 7.36
CA GLY A 43 5.52 4.72 7.74
C GLY A 43 5.41 3.95 9.06
N GLN A 44 4.17 3.70 9.51
CA GLN A 44 3.88 3.06 10.80
C GLN A 44 4.36 1.60 10.95
N GLY A 45 4.75 0.98 9.84
CA GLY A 45 5.10 -0.43 9.76
C GLY A 45 3.88 -1.34 9.76
N PHE A 46 4.11 -2.61 9.45
CA PHE A 46 3.08 -3.64 9.45
C PHE A 46 3.70 -5.02 9.66
N ASP A 47 2.91 -5.93 10.23
CA ASP A 47 3.29 -7.33 10.30
C ASP A 47 2.95 -8.01 8.97
N ALA A 48 3.84 -8.87 8.50
CA ALA A 48 3.59 -9.67 7.31
C ALA A 48 4.05 -11.12 7.49
N SER A 49 3.36 -12.02 6.79
CA SER A 49 3.86 -13.36 6.51
C SER A 49 3.71 -13.65 5.03
N ILE A 50 4.66 -14.39 4.48
CA ILE A 50 4.67 -14.81 3.09
C ILE A 50 5.05 -16.29 3.02
N ARG A 51 4.30 -17.07 2.25
CA ARG A 51 4.55 -18.50 2.05
C ARG A 51 4.40 -18.87 0.59
N ASN A 52 5.27 -19.74 0.10
CA ASN A 52 5.10 -20.41 -1.19
C ASN A 52 4.70 -21.86 -0.95
N GLU A 53 3.52 -22.25 -1.42
CA GLU A 53 3.06 -23.63 -1.37
C GLU A 53 2.53 -24.05 -2.74
N ALA A 54 3.08 -25.16 -3.26
CA ALA A 54 2.71 -25.70 -4.57
C ALA A 54 2.74 -24.66 -5.71
N GLY A 55 3.69 -23.71 -5.67
CA GLY A 55 3.83 -22.65 -6.67
C GLY A 55 2.95 -21.42 -6.45
N TYR A 56 2.10 -21.41 -5.41
CA TYR A 56 1.27 -20.25 -5.06
C TYR A 56 1.88 -19.47 -3.91
N TRP A 57 2.05 -18.17 -4.11
CA TRP A 57 2.41 -17.24 -3.04
C TRP A 57 1.16 -16.76 -2.29
N THR A 58 1.15 -16.91 -0.97
CA THR A 58 0.15 -16.28 -0.09
C THR A 58 0.83 -15.26 0.80
N VAL A 59 0.29 -14.05 0.84
CA VAL A 59 0.76 -12.96 1.72
C VAL A 59 -0.36 -12.57 2.67
N THR A 60 -0.05 -12.53 3.97
CA THR A 60 -0.95 -11.97 4.98
C THR A 60 -0.29 -10.72 5.54
N MET A 61 -0.99 -9.59 5.48
CA MET A 61 -0.51 -8.30 5.99
C MET A 61 -1.45 -7.82 7.11
N LYS A 62 -0.88 -7.23 8.16
CA LYS A 62 -1.61 -6.63 9.27
C LYS A 62 -0.98 -5.29 9.65
N ARG A 63 -1.74 -4.21 9.46
CA ARG A 63 -1.37 -2.84 9.86
C ARG A 63 -2.41 -2.27 10.81
N LYS A 64 -2.08 -1.20 11.54
CA LYS A 64 -3.10 -0.41 12.22
C LYS A 64 -3.88 0.40 11.19
N LEU A 65 -5.16 0.61 11.47
CA LEU A 65 -6.05 1.37 10.59
C LEU A 65 -5.74 2.88 10.62
N VAL A 66 -5.43 3.41 11.80
CA VAL A 66 -5.11 4.83 12.00
C VAL A 66 -3.61 4.99 12.19
N SER A 67 -3.03 5.93 11.45
CA SER A 67 -1.61 6.30 11.53
C SER A 67 -1.44 7.80 11.73
N ASP A 68 -0.43 8.18 12.49
CA ASP A 68 0.08 9.54 12.66
C ASP A 68 1.41 9.75 11.91
N GLN A 69 1.87 8.75 11.14
CA GLN A 69 3.13 8.83 10.40
C GLN A 69 2.95 9.53 9.05
N LYS A 70 4.01 10.24 8.64
CA LYS A 70 4.08 10.96 7.37
C LYS A 70 4.02 9.97 6.21
N GLY A 71 3.04 10.14 5.32
CA GLY A 71 2.90 9.30 4.13
C GLY A 71 2.02 8.06 4.31
N ASP A 72 1.36 7.92 5.45
CA ASP A 72 0.40 6.85 5.67
C ASP A 72 -1.03 7.33 5.41
N VAL A 73 -1.83 6.48 4.78
CA VAL A 73 -3.28 6.66 4.70
C VAL A 73 -3.93 5.99 5.92
N SER A 74 -4.72 6.77 6.67
CA SER A 74 -5.62 6.23 7.68
C SER A 74 -6.89 5.67 7.02
N ILE A 75 -7.22 4.43 7.37
CA ILE A 75 -8.39 3.69 6.85
C ILE A 75 -9.49 3.73 7.91
N GLU A 76 -10.64 4.32 7.56
CA GLU A 76 -11.75 4.55 8.48
C GLU A 76 -13.02 3.85 7.98
N PRO A 77 -13.89 3.37 8.88
CA PRO A 77 -15.24 2.90 8.52
C PRO A 77 -16.04 3.92 7.72
N GLY A 78 -16.78 3.44 6.72
CA GLY A 78 -17.65 4.24 5.86
C GLY A 78 -16.93 5.06 4.77
N LYS A 79 -15.59 5.08 4.75
CA LYS A 79 -14.80 5.71 3.69
C LYS A 79 -14.39 4.70 2.62
N VAL A 80 -14.20 5.21 1.40
CA VAL A 80 -13.77 4.42 0.25
C VAL A 80 -12.40 4.90 -0.23
N TYR A 81 -11.49 3.97 -0.44
CA TYR A 81 -10.10 4.21 -0.80
C TYR A 81 -9.78 3.55 -2.13
N ASN A 82 -9.02 4.24 -2.99
CA ASN A 82 -8.45 3.59 -4.17
C ASN A 82 -7.23 2.77 -3.75
N PHE A 83 -7.16 1.52 -4.16
CA PHE A 83 -6.00 0.66 -3.91
C PHE A 83 -5.73 -0.27 -5.09
N GLY A 84 -4.54 -0.86 -5.10
CA GLY A 84 -4.13 -1.82 -6.13
C GLY A 84 -2.90 -2.60 -5.70
N PHE A 85 -2.57 -3.61 -6.49
CA PHE A 85 -1.42 -4.48 -6.24
C PHE A 85 -0.40 -4.35 -7.36
N ALA A 86 0.88 -4.45 -7.01
CA ALA A 86 1.98 -4.64 -7.95
C ALA A 86 2.72 -5.93 -7.58
N ILE A 87 2.86 -6.84 -8.53
CA ILE A 87 3.57 -8.11 -8.35
C ILE A 87 4.76 -8.13 -9.28
N HIS A 88 5.94 -8.38 -8.69
CA HIS A 88 7.16 -8.69 -9.43
C HIS A 88 7.23 -10.21 -9.60
N ASP A 89 7.30 -10.67 -10.85
CA ASP A 89 7.37 -12.09 -11.18
C ASP A 89 8.45 -12.35 -12.25
N ASP A 90 8.88 -13.61 -12.34
CA ASP A 90 9.60 -14.21 -13.46
C ASP A 90 11.03 -13.70 -13.72
N PHE A 91 11.73 -13.26 -12.66
CA PHE A 91 13.13 -12.78 -12.72
C PHE A 91 13.40 -11.78 -13.85
N THR A 92 12.37 -11.05 -14.28
CA THR A 92 12.47 -10.15 -15.42
C THR A 92 13.50 -9.08 -15.14
N ASN A 93 14.54 -9.02 -15.96
CA ASN A 93 15.54 -7.96 -15.85
C ASN A 93 14.85 -6.61 -16.10
N ALA A 94 15.07 -5.64 -15.19
CA ALA A 94 14.47 -4.29 -15.12
C ALA A 94 13.15 -4.18 -14.33
N ARG A 95 12.32 -3.17 -14.62
CA ARG A 95 11.16 -2.76 -13.80
C ARG A 95 9.82 -3.29 -14.33
N PHE A 96 9.77 -4.53 -14.82
CA PHE A 96 8.49 -5.14 -15.20
C PHE A 96 7.79 -5.68 -13.95
N HIS A 97 6.55 -5.26 -13.77
CA HIS A 97 5.68 -5.75 -12.71
C HIS A 97 4.25 -5.76 -13.24
N HIS A 98 3.48 -6.76 -12.83
CA HIS A 98 2.06 -6.82 -13.11
C HIS A 98 1.36 -5.90 -12.12
N VAL A 99 0.56 -4.97 -12.62
CA VAL A 99 -0.25 -4.07 -11.79
C VAL A 99 -1.72 -4.41 -11.97
N SER A 100 -2.48 -4.35 -10.89
CA SER A 100 -3.94 -4.45 -10.99
C SER A 100 -4.52 -3.20 -11.64
N LEU A 101 -5.75 -3.32 -12.16
CA LEU A 101 -6.61 -2.16 -12.31
C LEU A 101 -6.96 -1.62 -10.93
N GLY A 102 -7.35 -0.34 -10.84
CA GLY A 102 -7.71 0.28 -9.57
C GLY A 102 -8.95 -0.38 -8.97
N TYR A 103 -8.88 -0.76 -7.70
CA TYR A 103 -9.99 -1.24 -6.89
C TYR A 103 -10.38 -0.19 -5.86
N LYS A 104 -11.59 -0.32 -5.32
CA LYS A 104 -12.03 0.39 -4.13
C LYS A 104 -12.00 -0.54 -2.92
N LEU A 105 -11.35 -0.05 -1.87
CA LEU A 105 -11.33 -0.64 -0.54
C LEU A 105 -12.31 0.11 0.35
N GLY A 106 -13.10 -0.63 1.13
CA GLY A 106 -14.01 -0.09 2.13
C GLY A 106 -14.01 -0.92 3.41
N LEU A 107 -14.33 -0.26 4.51
CA LEU A 107 -14.75 -0.89 5.76
C LEU A 107 -16.21 -0.47 5.98
N ASP A 108 -17.15 -1.41 5.93
CA ASP A 108 -18.59 -1.14 5.96
C ASP A 108 -19.05 -0.14 4.86
N ALA A 109 -18.49 -0.25 3.65
CA ALA A 109 -18.82 0.63 2.52
C ALA A 109 -19.20 -0.17 1.27
N ASP A 110 -20.51 -0.35 1.05
CA ASP A 110 -21.08 -1.18 -0.03
C ASP A 110 -20.69 -0.75 -1.45
N ALA A 111 -20.20 0.48 -1.61
CA ALA A 111 -19.71 0.98 -2.90
C ALA A 111 -18.30 0.48 -3.28
N ALA A 112 -17.63 -0.27 -2.38
CA ALA A 112 -16.29 -0.81 -2.59
C ALA A 112 -16.32 -2.25 -3.12
N GLU A 113 -15.47 -2.58 -4.11
CA GLU A 113 -15.36 -3.95 -4.62
C GLU A 113 -14.72 -4.89 -3.59
N VAL A 114 -13.79 -4.37 -2.78
CA VAL A 114 -13.23 -5.07 -1.62
C VAL A 114 -13.72 -4.37 -0.37
N ASN A 115 -14.71 -4.98 0.27
CA ASN A 115 -15.36 -4.43 1.47
C ASN A 115 -15.23 -5.43 2.63
N ALA A 116 -14.66 -4.98 3.75
CA ALA A 116 -14.74 -5.72 5.00
C ALA A 116 -15.95 -5.22 5.79
N THR A 117 -16.89 -6.12 6.11
CA THR A 117 -18.09 -5.79 6.89
C THR A 117 -17.93 -6.24 8.34
N ALA A 118 -18.57 -5.54 9.27
CA ALA A 118 -18.70 -5.99 10.65
C ALA A 118 -19.22 -7.44 10.72
N GLN A 119 -18.68 -8.22 11.66
CA GLN A 119 -19.10 -9.60 11.93
C GLN A 119 -20.35 -9.67 12.80
#